data_AF-A0A7S1K7M1-F1
#
_entry.id   AF-A0A7S1K7M1-F1
#
_cell.length_a   1.000
_cell.length_b   1.000
_cell.length_c   1.000
_cell.angle_alpha   90.00
_cell.angle_beta   90.00
_cell.angle_gamma   90.00
#
_symmetry.space_group_name_H-M   'P 1'
#
loop_
_entity.id
_entity.type
_entity.pdbx_description
1 polymer ?
#
loop_
_entity_poly.entity_id
_entity_poly.type
_entity_poly.pdbx_seq_one_letter_code
_entity_poly.pdbx_strand_id
1 'polypeptide(L)'
;MADEWVMWLDSDVVIMNHLFSLQPIVQTALAFDKFLVACPSNNGWDTLINGMEFNAGVMLVRCSHRSLEYLRHVWRHGISHGRTHLADQPSYMSVIHRPAFRDGLLLVPRCVMNSKPHAWQMWQRYMKGDFIAHAAGDDFKAARLQEYSTAVLERRPPRLWTYFV
;
A
#
# COMPACT_ATOMS: atom_id res chain seq x y z
N MET A 1 -11.35 -2.41 23.22
CA MET A 1 -11.71 -1.56 22.07
C MET A 1 -11.58 -2.41 20.83
N ALA A 2 -12.47 -2.29 19.85
CA ALA A 2 -12.33 -3.02 18.60
C ALA A 2 -11.01 -2.63 17.92
N ASP A 3 -10.36 -3.57 17.23
CA ASP A 3 -9.15 -3.30 16.45
C ASP A 3 -9.52 -2.54 15.18
N GLU A 4 -9.55 -1.21 15.29
CA GLU A 4 -9.89 -0.29 14.21
C GLU A 4 -8.68 -0.02 13.30
N TRP A 5 -8.95 0.15 12.01
CA TRP A 5 -7.95 0.45 10.98
C TRP A 5 -8.45 1.58 10.08
N VAL A 6 -7.54 2.48 9.72
CA VAL A 6 -7.78 3.53 8.72
C VAL A 6 -7.09 3.14 7.42
N MET A 7 -7.83 3.19 6.32
CA MET A 7 -7.27 3.02 4.98
C MET A 7 -6.97 4.38 4.37
N TRP A 8 -5.71 4.61 4.02
CA TRP A 8 -5.29 5.74 3.18
C TRP A 8 -5.33 5.32 1.72
N LEU A 9 -5.86 6.21 0.87
CA LEU A 9 -5.98 6.05 -0.57
C LEU A 9 -5.56 7.35 -1.24
N ASP A 10 -4.59 7.30 -2.14
CA ASP A 10 -4.26 8.45 -2.99
C ASP A 10 -5.42 8.79 -3.92
N SER A 11 -5.49 10.05 -4.35
CA SER A 11 -6.57 10.54 -5.23
C SER A 11 -6.60 9.87 -6.61
N ASP A 12 -5.51 9.22 -7.01
CA ASP A 12 -5.33 8.53 -8.29
C ASP A 12 -5.38 7.01 -8.14
N VAL A 13 -6.19 6.53 -7.19
CA VAL A 13 -6.55 5.11 -7.06
C VAL A 13 -8.03 4.87 -7.36
N VAL A 14 -8.35 3.63 -7.71
CA VAL A 14 -9.74 3.16 -7.87
C VAL A 14 -9.89 1.75 -7.32
N ILE A 15 -10.97 1.51 -6.58
CA ILE A 15 -11.35 0.18 -6.13
C ILE A 15 -11.97 -0.56 -7.32
N MET A 16 -11.31 -1.64 -7.74
CA MET A 16 -11.73 -2.45 -8.88
C MET A 16 -12.51 -3.71 -8.49
N ASN A 17 -12.27 -4.26 -7.29
CA ASN A 17 -12.91 -5.51 -6.82
C ASN A 17 -13.47 -5.39 -5.40
N HIS A 18 -14.71 -4.91 -5.30
CA HIS A 18 -15.40 -4.75 -4.02
C HIS A 18 -15.80 -6.08 -3.33
N LEU A 19 -15.60 -7.23 -3.99
CA LEU A 19 -15.84 -8.55 -3.39
C LEU A 19 -14.63 -9.06 -2.59
N PHE A 20 -13.46 -8.43 -2.75
CA PHE A 20 -12.28 -8.75 -1.97
C PHE A 20 -12.42 -8.22 -0.54
N SER A 21 -12.10 -9.05 0.45
CA SER A 21 -12.08 -8.66 1.86
C SER A 21 -10.66 -8.44 2.34
N LEU A 22 -10.40 -7.31 2.99
CA LEU A 22 -9.15 -7.02 3.69
C LEU A 22 -9.03 -7.77 5.03
N GLN A 23 -10.10 -8.42 5.51
CA GLN A 23 -10.14 -9.06 6.82
C GLN A 23 -8.99 -10.06 7.06
N PRO A 24 -8.62 -10.95 6.12
CA PRO A 24 -7.51 -11.87 6.32
C PRO A 24 -6.17 -11.14 6.54
N ILE A 25 -5.95 -10.04 5.81
CA ILE A 25 -4.73 -9.23 5.93
C ILE A 25 -4.68 -8.54 7.29
N VAL A 26 -5.81 -8.00 7.74
CA VAL A 26 -5.95 -7.38 9.07
C VAL A 26 -5.68 -8.42 10.16
N GLN A 27 -6.23 -9.63 10.04
CA GLN A 27 -6.00 -10.71 11.00
C GLN A 27 -4.52 -11.13 11.04
N THR A 28 -3.86 -11.25 9.89
CA THR A 28 -2.40 -11.49 9.82
C THR A 28 -1.63 -10.36 10.49
N ALA A 29 -1.96 -9.10 10.19
CA ALA A 29 -1.31 -7.95 10.81
C ALA A 29 -1.44 -7.96 12.33
N LEU A 30 -2.63 -8.26 12.86
CA LEU A 30 -2.87 -8.38 14.30
C LEU A 30 -2.07 -9.54 14.92
N ALA A 31 -2.04 -10.71 14.27
CA ALA A 31 -1.30 -11.87 14.74
C ALA A 31 0.21 -11.61 14.89
N PHE A 32 0.77 -10.71 14.09
CA PHE A 32 2.19 -10.33 14.12
C PHE A 32 2.46 -8.94 14.71
N ASP A 33 1.49 -8.37 15.43
CA ASP A 33 1.52 -7.03 16.03
C ASP A 33 2.01 -5.92 15.08
N LYS A 34 1.51 -5.94 13.86
CA LYS A 34 1.77 -4.93 12.83
C LYS A 34 0.80 -3.77 12.99
N PHE A 35 1.30 -2.56 12.82
CA PHE A 35 0.50 -1.33 12.90
C PHE A 35 0.34 -0.63 11.55
N LEU A 36 1.14 -1.03 10.56
CA LEU A 36 1.12 -0.51 9.20
C LEU A 36 1.10 -1.68 8.21
N VAL A 37 0.16 -1.67 7.27
CA VAL A 37 0.18 -2.56 6.11
C VAL A 37 0.36 -1.71 4.85
N ALA A 38 1.32 -2.09 4.01
CA ALA A 38 1.60 -1.40 2.76
C ALA A 38 2.02 -2.39 1.67
N CYS A 39 2.24 -1.88 0.47
CA CYS A 39 2.68 -2.65 -0.67
C CYS A 39 4.09 -2.20 -1.11
N PRO A 40 4.98 -3.10 -1.58
CA PRO A 40 6.33 -2.72 -2.02
C PRO A 40 6.37 -1.59 -3.09
N SER A 41 7.45 -0.78 -3.10
CA SER A 41 7.59 0.41 -3.96
C SER A 41 7.77 0.07 -5.46
N ASN A 42 8.67 -0.87 -5.82
CA ASN A 42 8.89 -1.46 -7.17
C ASN A 42 9.85 -2.69 -7.15
N ASN A 43 9.82 -3.52 -8.21
CA ASN A 43 10.71 -4.65 -8.56
C ASN A 43 10.96 -5.74 -7.51
N GLY A 44 9.92 -6.56 -7.28
CA GLY A 44 10.06 -7.89 -6.69
C GLY A 44 10.43 -7.89 -5.20
N TRP A 45 10.23 -9.04 -4.56
CA TRP A 45 10.71 -9.28 -3.20
C TRP A 45 12.25 -9.24 -3.12
N ASP A 46 12.95 -9.27 -4.25
CA ASP A 46 14.41 -9.35 -4.36
C ASP A 46 15.16 -8.04 -4.02
N THR A 47 14.48 -6.89 -4.03
CA THR A 47 15.09 -5.60 -3.64
C THR A 47 14.97 -5.29 -2.14
N LEU A 48 14.31 -6.17 -1.36
CA LEU A 48 14.24 -6.06 0.10
C LEU A 48 15.61 -6.17 0.81
N ILE A 49 16.66 -6.54 0.08
CA ILE A 49 18.03 -6.66 0.59
C ILE A 49 18.60 -5.30 1.04
N ASN A 50 18.09 -4.16 0.51
CA ASN A 50 18.59 -2.82 0.84
C ASN A 50 17.61 -1.91 1.61
N GLY A 51 16.44 -2.43 2.00
CA GLY A 51 15.45 -1.65 2.74
C GLY A 51 14.03 -2.07 2.40
N MET A 52 13.17 -2.13 3.42
CA MET A 52 11.72 -2.20 3.27
C MET A 52 11.17 -0.94 2.60
N GLU A 53 11.20 -0.90 1.27
CA GLU A 53 10.56 0.15 0.51
C GLU A 53 9.11 -0.20 0.19
N PHE A 54 8.18 0.70 0.55
CA PHE A 54 6.77 0.56 0.20
C PHE A 54 6.23 1.81 -0.49
N ASN A 55 5.18 1.61 -1.27
CA ASN A 55 4.41 2.69 -1.86
C ASN A 55 3.35 3.18 -0.87
N ALA A 56 3.37 4.48 -0.57
CA ALA A 56 2.48 5.07 0.42
C ALA A 56 1.06 5.38 -0.10
N GLY A 57 0.80 5.21 -1.40
CA GLY A 57 -0.49 5.63 -1.97
C GLY A 57 -1.68 4.73 -1.63
N VAL A 58 -1.42 3.54 -1.08
CA VAL A 58 -2.43 2.76 -0.38
C VAL A 58 -1.81 2.10 0.84
N MET A 59 -2.36 2.41 2.02
CA MET A 59 -1.88 1.88 3.30
C MET A 59 -3.05 1.60 4.24
N LEU A 60 -2.89 0.60 5.11
CA LEU A 60 -3.73 0.42 6.29
C LEU A 60 -2.94 0.79 7.53
N VAL A 61 -3.50 1.65 8.38
CA VAL A 61 -2.89 2.09 9.63
C VAL A 61 -3.80 1.71 10.78
N ARG A 62 -3.29 0.91 11.71
CA ARG A 62 -4.04 0.50 12.92
C ARG A 62 -4.29 1.71 13.80
N CYS A 63 -5.47 1.84 14.37
CA CYS A 63 -5.74 2.83 15.41
C CYS A 63 -5.07 2.41 16.73
N SER A 64 -3.81 2.80 16.91
CA SER A 64 -3.02 2.44 18.09
C SER A 64 -2.11 3.59 18.54
N HIS A 65 -1.66 3.54 19.80
CA HIS A 65 -0.67 4.49 20.32
C HIS A 65 0.62 4.47 19.48
N ARG A 66 1.08 3.26 19.12
CA ARG A 66 2.28 3.06 18.31
C ARG A 66 2.18 3.70 16.92
N SER A 67 1.02 3.57 16.27
CA SER A 67 0.74 4.24 14.99
C SER A 67 0.78 5.77 15.14
N LEU A 68 0.20 6.30 16.21
CA LEU A 68 0.19 7.73 16.48
C LEU A 68 1.62 8.27 16.70
N GLU A 69 2.44 7.55 17.45
CA GLU A 69 3.86 7.89 17.63
C GLU A 69 4.60 7.87 16.28
N TYR A 70 4.43 6.79 15.51
CA TYR A 70 5.00 6.68 14.17
C TYR A 70 4.63 7.87 13.28
N LEU A 71 3.34 8.20 13.16
CA LEU A 71 2.85 9.31 12.35
C LEU A 71 3.36 10.67 12.82
N ARG A 72 3.52 10.88 14.14
CA ARG A 72 4.16 12.10 14.66
C ARG A 72 5.62 12.23 14.22
N HIS A 73 6.35 11.11 14.19
CA HIS A 73 7.72 11.10 13.68
C HIS A 73 7.78 11.36 12.18
N VAL A 74 6.86 10.77 11.39
CA VAL A 74 6.74 11.04 9.95
C VAL A 74 6.46 12.52 9.69
N TRP A 75 5.48 13.09 10.40
CA TRP A 75 5.14 14.50 10.30
C TRP A 75 6.32 15.43 10.63
N ARG A 76 7.01 15.18 11.74
CA ARG A 76 8.20 15.95 12.15
C ARG A 76 9.32 15.84 11.11
N HIS A 77 9.54 14.63 10.57
CA HIS A 77 10.52 14.39 9.52
C HIS A 77 10.16 15.16 8.24
N GLY A 78 8.89 15.18 7.83
CA GLY A 78 8.44 15.94 6.67
C GLY A 78 8.65 17.45 6.82
N ILE A 79 8.36 18.01 8.00
CA ILE A 79 8.60 19.45 8.28
C ILE A 79 10.10 19.77 8.26
N SER A 80 10.94 18.93 8.88
CA SER A 80 12.37 19.23 9.05
C SER A 80 13.16 19.23 7.73
N HIS A 81 12.67 18.56 6.69
CA HIS A 81 13.31 18.52 5.37
C HIS A 81 12.84 19.63 4.42
N GLY A 82 12.07 20.60 4.93
CA GLY A 82 11.59 21.76 4.17
C GLY A 82 10.49 21.44 3.16
N ARG A 83 9.84 22.48 2.62
CA ARG A 83 8.81 22.37 1.55
C ARG A 83 9.38 21.93 0.19
N THR A 84 10.66 21.59 0.13
CA THR A 84 11.34 21.21 -1.11
C THR A 84 11.02 19.74 -1.44
N HIS A 85 9.89 19.56 -2.11
CA HIS A 85 9.61 18.49 -3.09
C HIS A 85 9.70 17.02 -2.68
N LEU A 86 9.91 16.68 -1.42
CA LEU A 86 9.85 15.27 -1.02
C LEU A 86 8.38 14.86 -0.87
N ALA A 87 7.97 13.89 -1.69
CA ALA A 87 6.76 13.12 -1.45
C ALA A 87 6.76 12.61 0.00
N ASP A 88 5.58 12.42 0.56
CA ASP A 88 5.35 11.86 1.88
C ASP A 88 6.00 10.47 2.07
N GLN A 89 6.02 9.65 1.02
CA GLN A 89 6.59 8.29 1.00
C GLN A 89 8.03 8.21 1.58
N PRO A 90 9.02 9.02 1.13
CA PRO A 90 10.34 9.09 1.77
C PRO A 90 10.33 9.28 3.29
N SER A 91 9.41 10.08 3.83
CA SER A 91 9.33 10.31 5.29
C SER A 91 8.80 9.09 6.02
N TYR A 92 7.79 8.42 5.46
CA TYR A 92 7.32 7.12 5.96
C TYR A 92 8.46 6.09 6.00
N MET A 93 9.21 5.97 4.90
CA MET A 93 10.33 5.02 4.78
C MET A 93 11.47 5.33 5.76
N SER A 94 11.89 6.59 5.87
CA SER A 94 12.94 6.98 6.83
C SER A 94 12.57 6.65 8.28
N VAL A 95 11.29 6.85 8.65
CA VAL A 95 10.83 6.61 10.02
C VAL A 95 10.61 5.12 10.28
N ILE A 96 10.08 4.35 9.32
CA ILE A 96 9.82 2.91 9.54
C ILE A 96 11.11 2.15 9.82
N HIS A 97 12.25 2.56 9.27
CA HIS A 97 13.54 1.91 9.50
C HIS A 97 14.11 2.11 10.91
N ARG A 98 13.53 3.00 11.73
CA ARG A 98 14.01 3.22 13.09
C ARG A 98 13.73 1.98 13.96
N PRO A 99 14.59 1.65 14.94
CA PRO A 99 14.43 0.47 15.78
C PRO A 99 13.06 0.35 16.47
N ALA A 100 12.43 1.48 16.85
CA ALA A 100 11.11 1.49 17.48
C ALA A 100 9.95 1.05 16.54
N PHE A 101 10.13 1.21 15.23
CA PHE A 101 9.04 1.07 14.25
C PHE A 101 9.25 -0.05 13.23
N ARG A 102 10.49 -0.50 13.02
CA ARG A 102 10.86 -1.46 11.95
C ARG A 102 10.03 -2.74 11.94
N ASP A 103 9.68 -3.25 13.11
CA ASP A 103 8.94 -4.51 13.21
C ASP A 103 7.42 -4.34 13.05
N GLY A 104 6.94 -3.10 12.86
CA GLY A 104 5.51 -2.78 12.79
C GLY A 104 4.92 -2.76 11.39
N LEU A 105 5.72 -3.01 10.35
CA LEU A 105 5.29 -3.06 8.96
C LEU A 105 4.93 -4.48 8.51
N LEU A 106 3.78 -4.63 7.87
CA LEU A 106 3.43 -5.78 7.04
C LEU A 106 3.45 -5.36 5.57
N LEU A 107 4.26 -6.05 4.76
CA LEU A 107 4.21 -5.89 3.32
C LEU A 107 3.30 -6.94 2.71
N VAL A 108 2.32 -6.49 1.93
CA VAL A 108 1.46 -7.38 1.13
C VAL A 108 1.76 -7.23 -0.36
N PRO A 109 1.56 -8.27 -1.17
CA PRO A 109 1.73 -8.18 -2.61
C PRO A 109 0.93 -7.02 -3.20
N ARG A 110 1.50 -6.33 -4.18
CA ARG A 110 0.86 -5.13 -4.77
C ARG A 110 -0.49 -5.42 -5.42
N CYS A 111 -0.70 -6.63 -5.95
CA CYS A 111 -1.98 -7.07 -6.53
C CYS A 111 -3.12 -7.11 -5.50
N VAL A 112 -2.80 -7.07 -4.21
CA VAL A 112 -3.77 -7.14 -3.11
C VAL A 112 -4.41 -5.80 -2.80
N MET A 113 -3.68 -4.67 -2.84
CA MET A 113 -4.27 -3.36 -2.50
C MET A 113 -3.55 -2.14 -3.10
N ASN A 114 -2.58 -2.29 -4.01
CA ASN A 114 -1.86 -1.15 -4.60
C ASN A 114 -1.25 -1.51 -5.97
N SER A 115 -2.12 -2.01 -6.85
CA SER A 115 -1.76 -2.52 -8.17
C SER A 115 -1.42 -1.36 -9.12
N LYS A 116 -0.40 -1.50 -9.99
CA LYS A 116 -0.03 -0.49 -11.01
C LYS A 116 -0.17 -1.09 -12.42
N PRO A 117 -1.40 -1.18 -12.97
CA PRO A 117 -1.63 -1.90 -14.23
C PRO A 117 -1.00 -1.24 -15.45
N HIS A 118 -0.79 0.08 -15.43
CA HIS A 118 -0.20 0.84 -16.55
C HIS A 118 1.31 0.69 -16.68
N ALA A 119 2.01 0.28 -15.61
CA ALA A 119 3.46 0.12 -15.64
C ALA A 119 3.85 -1.04 -16.58
N TRP A 120 4.47 -0.71 -17.73
CA TRP A 120 4.72 -1.61 -18.86
C TRP A 120 5.40 -2.95 -18.48
N GLN A 121 6.27 -2.95 -17.47
CA GLN A 121 6.99 -4.14 -16.99
C GLN A 121 6.14 -5.07 -16.11
N MET A 122 4.92 -4.67 -15.80
CA MET A 122 4.10 -5.25 -14.73
C MET A 122 2.75 -5.81 -15.24
N TRP A 123 2.41 -5.61 -16.52
CA TRP A 123 1.18 -6.12 -17.16
C TRP A 123 0.96 -7.64 -17.03
N GLN A 124 2.01 -8.44 -16.86
CA GLN A 124 1.88 -9.89 -16.65
C GLN A 124 1.51 -10.29 -15.21
N ARG A 125 1.65 -9.37 -14.24
CA ARG A 125 1.44 -9.64 -12.79
C ARG A 125 0.23 -8.93 -12.21
N TYR A 126 -0.32 -7.94 -12.91
CA TYR A 126 -1.45 -7.12 -12.46
C TYR A 126 -2.50 -7.05 -13.54
N MET A 127 -3.75 -7.24 -13.16
CA MET A 127 -4.84 -7.35 -14.10
C MET A 127 -6.10 -6.66 -13.59
N LYS A 128 -7.00 -6.35 -14.53
CA LYS A 128 -8.40 -6.03 -14.25
C LYS A 128 -8.97 -7.13 -13.32
N GLY A 129 -9.49 -6.72 -12.15
CA GLY A 129 -10.00 -7.61 -11.10
C GLY A 129 -9.15 -7.71 -9.82
N ASP A 130 -7.94 -7.12 -9.78
CA ASP A 130 -7.22 -6.84 -8.53
C ASP A 130 -8.04 -5.90 -7.63
N PHE A 131 -7.73 -5.79 -6.33
CA PHE A 131 -8.56 -5.01 -5.41
C PHE A 131 -8.55 -3.50 -5.71
N ILE A 132 -7.36 -2.89 -5.75
CA ILE A 132 -7.18 -1.45 -5.96
C ILE A 132 -6.12 -1.24 -7.04
N ALA A 133 -6.48 -0.48 -8.07
CA ALA A 133 -5.52 0.04 -9.06
C ALA A 133 -5.10 1.45 -8.69
N HIS A 134 -3.83 1.76 -8.92
CA HIS A 134 -3.18 3.01 -8.60
C HIS A 134 -2.45 3.53 -9.86
N ALA A 135 -2.86 4.70 -10.35
CA ALA A 135 -2.31 5.35 -11.53
C ALA A 135 -1.10 6.25 -11.20
N ALA A 136 -0.29 5.88 -10.20
CA ALA A 136 0.81 6.69 -9.70
C ALA A 136 1.80 7.06 -10.81
N GLY A 137 2.08 8.35 -10.94
CA GLY A 137 3.04 8.88 -11.92
C GLY A 137 2.57 8.75 -13.37
N ASP A 138 1.28 8.50 -13.63
CA ASP A 138 0.72 8.50 -14.99
C ASP A 138 0.18 9.88 -15.36
N ASP A 139 0.72 10.47 -16.43
CA ASP A 139 0.24 11.73 -17.00
C ASP A 139 -1.19 11.62 -17.53
N PHE A 140 -1.64 10.40 -17.85
CA PHE A 140 -2.99 10.10 -18.32
C PHE A 140 -3.87 9.47 -17.22
N LYS A 141 -3.55 9.70 -15.93
CA LYS A 141 -4.26 9.12 -14.78
C LYS A 141 -5.79 9.19 -14.87
N ALA A 142 -6.36 10.31 -15.32
CA ALA A 142 -7.82 10.44 -15.44
C ALA A 142 -8.41 9.42 -16.42
N ALA A 143 -7.78 9.26 -17.60
CA ALA A 143 -8.20 8.28 -18.59
C ALA A 143 -8.00 6.84 -18.08
N ARG A 144 -6.92 6.57 -17.34
CA ARG A 144 -6.68 5.26 -16.71
C ARG A 144 -7.72 4.90 -15.65
N LEU A 145 -8.03 5.83 -14.76
CA LEU A 145 -9.04 5.61 -13.72
C LEU A 145 -10.40 5.32 -14.34
N GLN A 146 -10.75 6.02 -15.43
CA GLN A 146 -11.96 5.71 -16.19
C GLN A 146 -11.91 4.30 -16.79
N GLU A 147 -10.79 3.90 -17.42
CA GLU A 147 -10.60 2.55 -17.97
C GLU A 147 -10.73 1.46 -16.88
N TYR A 148 -10.14 1.68 -15.72
CA TYR A 148 -10.17 0.74 -14.60
C TYR A 148 -11.57 0.63 -13.97
N SER A 149 -12.28 1.75 -13.87
CA SER A 149 -13.65 1.78 -13.33
C SER A 149 -14.66 1.03 -14.20
N THR A 150 -14.47 1.01 -15.52
CA THR A 150 -15.36 0.24 -16.43
C THR A 150 -15.04 -1.25 -16.41
N ALA A 151 -13.81 -1.63 -16.04
CA ALA A 151 -13.39 -3.02 -15.89
C ALA A 151 -13.93 -3.72 -14.63
N VAL A 152 -14.50 -2.98 -13.67
CA VAL A 152 -15.11 -3.48 -12.42
C VAL A 152 -16.17 -4.57 -12.67
N LEU A 153 -16.72 -4.65 -13.88
CA LEU A 153 -17.85 -5.51 -14.23
C LEU A 153 -17.47 -6.92 -14.68
N GLU A 154 -16.20 -7.22 -14.94
CA GLU A 154 -15.76 -8.58 -15.30
C GLU A 154 -15.47 -9.40 -14.04
N ARG A 155 -16.50 -10.07 -13.51
CA ARG A 155 -16.40 -10.97 -12.35
C ARG A 155 -15.29 -12.01 -12.55
N ARG A 156 -14.14 -11.79 -11.90
CA ARG A 156 -13.13 -12.84 -11.70
C ARG A 156 -12.96 -13.10 -10.21
N PRO A 157 -12.90 -14.37 -9.78
CA PRO A 157 -12.62 -14.68 -8.40
C PRO A 157 -11.24 -14.12 -8.01
N PRO A 158 -11.06 -13.63 -6.77
CA PRO A 158 -9.76 -13.20 -6.29
C PRO A 158 -8.74 -14.31 -6.47
N ARG A 159 -7.60 -14.00 -7.09
CA ARG A 159 -6.44 -14.90 -7.05
C ARG A 159 -5.84 -14.82 -5.67
N LEU A 160 -6.31 -15.68 -4.76
CA LEU A 160 -5.57 -16.01 -3.55
C LEU A 160 -4.33 -16.81 -3.98
N TRP A 161 -3.27 -16.10 -4.35
CA TRP A 161 -1.96 -16.72 -4.32
C TRP A 161 -1.68 -17.03 -2.85
N THR A 162 -1.51 -18.31 -2.53
CA THR A 162 -1.02 -18.77 -1.23
C THR A 162 0.38 -18.20 -1.00
N TYR A 163 0.47 -17.00 -0.46
CA TYR A 163 1.68 -16.42 0.11
C TYR A 163 1.69 -16.70 1.61
N PHE A 164 2.03 -17.94 1.96
CA PHE A 164 2.44 -18.32 3.31
C PHE A 164 3.60 -19.30 3.17
N VAL A 165 4.83 -18.79 3.28
CA VAL A 165 5.87 -19.20 4.26
C VAL A 165 6.82 -18.03 4.41
#